data_AF-A0A6A6ZGN6-F1
#
_entry.id   AF-A0A6A6ZGN6-F1
#
_cell.length_a   1.000
_cell.length_b   1.000
_cell.length_c   1.000
_cell.angle_alpha   90.00
_cell.angle_beta   90.00
_cell.angle_gamma   90.00
#
_symmetry.space_group_name_H-M   'P 1'
#
loop_
_entity.id
_entity.type
_entity.pdbx_description
1 polymer ?
#
loop_
_entity_poly.entity_id
_entity_poly.type
_entity_poly.pdbx_seq_one_letter_code
_entity_poly.pdbx_strand_id
1 'polypeptide(L)'
;GLQAPREVKYCNQQQLTLQQEDELVLYIEGLTKRGLPPTRDTVQNFASTIAHKRVSESWVTQFYYCYKDNLIFKWNTPMDAVRYAADSHHKYELYFNFLYSKIKEYNIQLENSYNIDEKGFMMGVIRRAKRLFSRRQ
;
A
#
# COMPACT_ATOMS: atom_id res chain seq x y z
N GLY A 1 41.18 12.85 7.16
CA GLY A 1 40.05 13.40 6.41
C GLY A 1 38.76 12.82 6.97
N LEU A 2 37.90 13.66 7.55
CA LEU A 2 36.63 13.23 8.16
C LEU A 2 35.70 12.72 7.04
N GLN A 3 35.54 11.40 6.97
CA GLN A 3 34.62 10.78 6.04
C GLN A 3 33.21 10.94 6.61
N ALA A 4 32.39 11.78 5.96
CA ALA A 4 31.01 12.02 6.40
C ALA A 4 30.23 10.69 6.52
N PRO A 5 29.25 10.60 7.45
CA PRO A 5 28.42 9.41 7.61
C PRO A 5 27.80 9.00 6.28
N ARG A 6 27.76 7.68 6.01
CA ARG A 6 27.29 7.12 4.73
C ARG A 6 25.92 7.70 4.31
N GLU A 7 25.05 7.96 5.28
CA GLU A 7 23.72 8.54 5.14
C GLU A 7 23.73 9.95 4.52
N VAL A 8 24.64 10.82 4.95
CA VAL A 8 24.78 12.21 4.44
C VAL A 8 25.33 12.23 3.00
N LYS A 9 26.13 11.22 2.62
CA LYS A 9 26.63 11.09 1.25
C LYS A 9 25.53 10.77 0.24
N TYR A 10 24.49 10.04 0.64
CA TYR A 10 23.42 9.61 -0.27
C TYR A 10 22.48 10.77 -0.64
N CYS A 11 22.18 11.66 0.31
CA CYS A 11 21.28 12.79 0.07
C CYS A 11 21.93 13.93 -0.76
N ASN A 12 23.22 13.84 -1.07
CA ASN A 12 23.93 14.79 -1.94
C ASN A 12 23.97 14.37 -3.43
N GLN A 13 23.41 13.21 -3.79
CA GLN A 13 23.35 12.68 -5.17
C GLN A 13 21.92 12.59 -5.70
N GLN A 14 21.08 13.57 -5.37
CA GLN A 14 19.66 13.52 -5.70
C GLN A 14 19.42 13.77 -7.19
N GLN A 15 18.64 12.89 -7.81
CA GLN A 15 18.12 13.07 -9.18
C GLN A 15 16.86 13.94 -9.21
N LEU A 16 16.23 14.13 -8.06
CA LEU A 16 15.02 14.92 -7.82
C LEU A 16 15.38 16.07 -6.86
N THR A 17 14.60 17.14 -6.91
CA THR A 17 14.73 18.20 -5.89
C THR A 17 14.18 17.73 -4.55
N LEU A 18 14.66 18.30 -3.44
CA LEU A 18 14.14 17.99 -2.10
C LEU A 18 12.61 18.12 -2.01
N GLN A 19 12.05 19.17 -2.62
CA GLN A 19 10.61 19.36 -2.67
C GLN A 19 9.88 18.22 -3.40
N GLN A 20 10.43 17.73 -4.52
CA GLN A 20 9.83 16.60 -5.23
C GLN A 20 9.93 15.29 -4.44
N GLU A 21 11.03 15.08 -3.71
CA GLU A 21 11.17 13.91 -2.84
C GLU A 21 10.18 13.98 -1.66
N ASP A 22 9.98 15.15 -1.05
CA ASP A 22 9.02 15.37 0.03
C ASP A 22 7.56 15.13 -0.43
N GLU A 23 7.19 15.65 -1.60
CA GLU A 23 5.87 15.38 -2.21
C GLU A 23 5.68 13.88 -2.51
N LEU A 24 6.74 13.20 -2.97
CA LEU A 24 6.69 11.76 -3.17
C LEU A 24 6.48 11.00 -1.86
N VAL A 25 7.09 11.43 -0.75
CA VAL A 25 6.84 10.86 0.59
C VAL A 25 5.38 11.05 1.00
N LEU A 26 4.82 12.25 0.84
CA LEU A 26 3.40 12.54 1.13
C LEU A 26 2.47 11.67 0.28
N TYR A 27 2.80 11.49 -1.00
CA TYR A 27 2.04 10.62 -1.89
C TYR A 27 2.07 9.15 -1.44
N ILE A 28 3.24 8.65 -1.03
CA ILE A 28 3.40 7.29 -0.47
C ILE A 28 2.61 7.14 0.83
N GLU A 29 2.54 8.17 1.67
CA GLU A 29 1.70 8.19 2.87
C GLU A 29 0.21 8.05 2.50
N GLY A 30 -0.27 8.80 1.51
CA GLY A 30 -1.64 8.69 1.01
C GLY A 30 -1.96 7.32 0.39
N LEU A 31 -1.00 6.72 -0.32
CA LEU A 31 -1.11 5.33 -0.81
C LEU A 31 -1.20 4.32 0.33
N THR A 32 -0.38 4.51 1.37
CA THR A 32 -0.37 3.66 2.56
C THR A 32 -1.72 3.70 3.29
N LYS A 33 -2.30 4.91 3.48
CA LYS A 33 -3.62 5.09 4.11
C LYS A 33 -4.75 4.40 3.34
N ARG A 34 -4.63 4.31 2.01
CA ARG A 34 -5.57 3.60 1.13
C ARG A 34 -5.35 2.08 1.06
N GLY A 35 -4.35 1.55 1.77
CA GLY A 35 -4.00 0.12 1.72
C GLY A 35 -3.29 -0.30 0.42
N LEU A 36 -2.72 0.66 -0.32
CA LEU A 36 -2.02 0.44 -1.58
C LEU A 36 -0.52 0.83 -1.52
N PRO A 37 0.24 0.34 -0.52
CA PRO A 37 1.65 0.70 -0.38
C PRO A 37 2.45 0.25 -1.63
N PRO A 38 3.29 1.12 -2.21
CA PRO A 38 3.98 0.83 -3.47
C PRO A 38 5.10 -0.20 -3.31
N THR A 39 5.44 -0.91 -4.39
CA THR A 39 6.70 -1.68 -4.46
C THR A 39 7.87 -0.75 -4.73
N ARG A 40 9.10 -1.29 -4.65
CA ARG A 40 10.31 -0.57 -5.09
C ARG A 40 10.21 -0.10 -6.54
N ASP A 41 9.80 -1.00 -7.44
CA ASP A 41 9.66 -0.69 -8.87
C ASP A 41 8.62 0.43 -9.09
N THR A 42 7.52 0.42 -8.33
CA THR A 42 6.53 1.50 -8.40
C THR A 42 7.13 2.84 -7.95
N VAL A 43 7.93 2.86 -6.87
CA VAL A 43 8.62 4.08 -6.42
C VAL A 43 9.64 4.56 -7.46
N GLN A 44 10.38 3.64 -8.09
CA GLN A 44 11.29 3.96 -9.20
C GLN A 44 10.52 4.56 -10.38
N ASN A 45 9.35 4.03 -10.71
CA ASN A 45 8.51 4.54 -11.78
C ASN A 45 8.02 5.94 -11.46
N PHE A 46 7.52 6.20 -10.24
CA PHE A 46 7.12 7.54 -9.81
C PHE A 46 8.27 8.54 -9.95
N ALA A 47 9.44 8.19 -9.41
CA ALA A 47 10.62 9.02 -9.51
C ALA A 47 11.06 9.24 -10.97
N SER A 48 10.97 8.21 -11.82
CA SER A 48 11.29 8.32 -13.25
C SER A 48 10.32 9.22 -14.00
N THR A 49 9.03 9.17 -13.65
CA THR A 49 8.01 10.05 -14.21
C THR A 49 8.26 11.50 -13.81
N ILE A 50 8.54 11.77 -12.54
CA ILE A 50 8.83 13.13 -12.06
C ILE A 50 10.13 13.68 -12.67
N ALA A 51 11.16 12.83 -12.81
CA ALA A 51 12.45 13.22 -13.38
C ALA A 51 12.47 13.26 -14.92
N HIS A 52 11.39 12.85 -15.60
CA HIS A 52 11.31 12.67 -17.05
C HIS A 52 12.42 11.79 -17.66
N LYS A 53 13.01 10.89 -16.85
CA LYS A 53 14.08 9.98 -17.25
C LYS A 53 14.10 8.77 -16.31
N ARG A 54 14.64 7.65 -16.78
CA ARG A 54 14.76 6.45 -15.95
C ARG A 54 15.73 6.70 -14.79
N VAL A 55 15.26 6.58 -13.55
CA VAL A 55 16.13 6.59 -12.36
C VAL A 55 16.65 5.19 -12.06
N SER A 56 17.80 5.08 -11.40
CA SER A 56 18.40 3.79 -11.06
C SER A 56 17.72 3.11 -9.86
N GLU A 57 17.88 1.79 -9.76
CA GLU A 57 17.49 1.04 -8.55
C GLU A 57 18.23 1.52 -7.29
N SER A 58 19.47 1.98 -7.47
CA SER A 58 20.26 2.53 -6.38
C SER A 58 19.65 3.80 -5.82
N TRP A 59 18.99 4.64 -6.64
CA TRP A 59 18.30 5.84 -6.18
C TRP A 59 17.17 5.50 -5.20
N VAL A 60 16.37 4.46 -5.44
CA VAL A 60 15.30 4.03 -4.51
C VAL A 60 15.87 3.62 -3.16
N THR A 61 17.05 2.99 -3.15
CA THR A 61 17.77 2.67 -1.91
C THR A 61 18.23 3.93 -1.18
N GLN A 62 18.76 4.91 -1.91
CA GLN A 62 19.21 6.19 -1.35
C GLN A 62 18.04 6.98 -0.76
N PHE A 63 16.96 7.13 -1.53
CA PHE A 63 15.70 7.74 -1.10
C PHE A 63 15.19 7.11 0.20
N TYR A 64 15.14 5.78 0.28
CA TYR A 64 14.75 5.09 1.51
C TYR A 64 15.64 5.45 2.71
N TYR A 65 16.96 5.52 2.52
CA TYR A 65 17.87 5.86 3.62
C TYR A 65 17.75 7.32 4.07
N CYS A 66 17.54 8.26 3.13
CA CYS A 66 17.32 9.67 3.45
C CYS A 66 16.00 9.88 4.22
N TYR A 67 14.97 9.09 3.92
CA TYR A 67 13.64 9.18 4.55
C TYR A 67 13.32 8.01 5.50
N LYS A 68 14.35 7.37 6.08
CA LYS A 68 14.19 6.17 6.93
C LYS A 68 13.35 6.40 8.18
N ASP A 69 13.30 7.65 8.65
CA ASP A 69 12.52 8.06 9.82
C ASP A 69 11.02 8.20 9.48
N ASN A 70 10.69 8.39 8.19
CA ASN A 70 9.32 8.48 7.70
C ASN A 70 8.83 7.19 7.06
N LEU A 71 9.72 6.38 6.49
CA LEU A 71 9.37 5.22 5.67
C LEU A 71 9.97 3.91 6.18
N ILE A 72 9.29 2.81 5.93
CA ILE A 72 9.73 1.46 6.28
C ILE A 72 9.35 0.45 5.20
N PHE A 73 10.30 -0.40 4.82
CA PHE A 73 9.97 -1.58 4.02
C PHE A 73 9.42 -2.70 4.90
N LYS A 74 8.22 -3.19 4.60
CA LYS A 74 7.63 -4.38 5.23
C LYS A 74 7.12 -5.33 4.16
N TRP A 75 7.06 -6.61 4.49
CA TRP A 75 6.28 -7.55 3.69
C TRP A 75 4.80 -7.30 3.98
N ASN A 76 3.96 -7.18 2.94
CA ASN A 76 2.54 -7.27 3.17
C ASN A 76 2.19 -8.70 3.61
N THR A 77 1.35 -8.83 4.63
CA THR A 77 0.71 -10.10 4.93
C THR A 77 -0.33 -10.38 3.85
N PRO A 78 -0.49 -11.64 3.40
CA PRO A 78 -1.61 -12.00 2.54
C PRO A 78 -2.91 -11.60 3.22
N MET A 79 -3.81 -10.98 2.47
CA MET A 79 -5.10 -10.53 2.99
C MET A 79 -5.93 -11.73 3.52
N ASP A 80 -5.67 -12.94 3.01
CA ASP A 80 -6.26 -14.20 3.50
C ASP A 80 -5.94 -14.49 4.97
N ALA A 81 -4.71 -14.22 5.42
CA ALA A 81 -4.32 -14.50 6.80
C ALA A 81 -5.07 -13.61 7.80
N VAL A 82 -5.30 -12.34 7.43
CA VAL A 82 -6.07 -11.39 8.23
C VAL A 82 -7.56 -11.77 8.23
N ARG A 83 -8.08 -12.23 7.08
CA ARG A 83 -9.47 -12.71 6.98
C ARG A 83 -9.69 -13.95 7.82
N TYR A 84 -8.81 -14.94 7.73
CA TYR A 84 -8.86 -16.15 8.55
C TYR A 84 -8.90 -15.81 10.05
N ALA A 85 -8.08 -14.85 10.49
CA ALA A 85 -8.09 -14.40 11.88
C ALA A 85 -9.36 -13.62 12.28
N ALA A 86 -10.01 -12.93 11.33
CA ALA A 86 -11.24 -12.18 11.56
C ALA A 86 -12.51 -13.03 11.43
N ASP A 87 -12.37 -14.27 10.94
CA ASP A 87 -13.45 -15.19 10.61
C ASP A 87 -14.19 -15.63 11.88
N SER A 88 -15.52 -15.49 11.87
CA SER A 88 -16.33 -15.80 13.05
C SER A 88 -17.71 -16.29 12.64
N HIS A 89 -17.99 -17.55 12.98
CA HIS A 89 -19.29 -18.17 12.74
C HIS A 89 -20.46 -17.30 13.24
N HIS A 90 -20.34 -16.76 14.45
CA HIS A 90 -21.40 -15.94 15.05
C HIS A 90 -21.68 -14.66 14.25
N LYS A 91 -20.65 -14.02 13.67
CA LYS A 91 -20.84 -12.84 12.82
C LYS A 91 -21.58 -13.19 11.52
N TYR A 92 -21.29 -14.36 10.94
CA TYR A 92 -21.99 -14.83 9.74
C TYR A 92 -23.45 -15.11 10.04
N GLU A 93 -23.74 -15.79 11.14
CA GLU A 93 -25.11 -16.08 11.56
C GLU A 93 -25.93 -14.79 11.72
N LEU A 94 -25.39 -13.80 12.43
CA LEU A 94 -26.04 -12.48 12.58
C LEU A 94 -26.24 -11.78 11.23
N TYR A 95 -25.24 -11.78 10.36
CA TYR A 95 -25.32 -11.17 9.03
C TYR A 95 -26.39 -11.82 8.16
N PHE A 96 -26.39 -13.16 8.05
CA PHE A 96 -27.35 -13.87 7.21
C PHE A 96 -28.78 -13.77 7.76
N ASN A 97 -28.97 -13.84 9.07
CA ASN A 97 -30.28 -13.61 9.68
C ASN A 97 -30.83 -12.21 9.34
N PHE A 98 -29.97 -11.19 9.44
CA PHE A 98 -30.34 -9.82 9.04
C PHE A 98 -30.63 -9.71 7.54
N LEU A 99 -29.79 -10.31 6.68
CA LEU A 99 -29.96 -10.30 5.23
C LEU A 99 -31.29 -10.95 4.82
N TYR A 100 -31.60 -12.14 5.35
CA TYR A 100 -32.85 -12.84 5.06
C TYR A 100 -34.08 -12.04 5.53
N SER A 101 -33.98 -11.35 6.68
CA SER A 101 -35.03 -10.44 7.14
C SER A 101 -35.29 -9.34 6.12
N LYS A 102 -34.24 -8.73 5.54
CA LYS A 102 -34.39 -7.66 4.54
C LYS A 102 -34.86 -8.14 3.18
N ILE A 103 -34.40 -9.32 2.74
CA ILE A 103 -34.89 -9.95 1.51
C ILE A 103 -36.41 -10.17 1.61
N LYS A 104 -36.88 -10.66 2.76
CA LYS A 104 -38.31 -10.89 3.01
C LYS A 104 -39.09 -9.57 3.10
N GLU A 105 -38.58 -8.57 3.81
CA GLU A 105 -39.22 -7.27 4.00
C GLU A 105 -39.46 -6.55 2.66
N TYR A 106 -38.47 -6.56 1.77
CA TYR A 106 -38.54 -5.85 0.50
C TYR A 106 -38.90 -6.74 -0.70
N ASN A 107 -39.21 -8.02 -0.47
CA ASN A 107 -39.52 -9.01 -1.51
C ASN A 107 -38.46 -9.04 -2.62
N ILE A 108 -37.19 -9.03 -2.23
CA ILE A 108 -36.05 -9.01 -3.17
C ILE A 108 -35.99 -10.37 -3.87
N GLN A 109 -36.07 -10.37 -5.20
CA GLN A 109 -35.90 -11.59 -5.98
C GLN A 109 -34.42 -12.01 -6.03
N LEU A 110 -34.17 -13.32 -6.02
CA LEU A 110 -32.81 -13.87 -5.99
C LEU A 110 -31.97 -13.39 -7.17
N GLU A 111 -32.58 -13.20 -8.34
CA GLU A 111 -31.94 -12.66 -9.55
C GLU A 111 -31.40 -11.23 -9.40
N ASN A 112 -31.89 -10.47 -8.42
CA ASN A 112 -31.44 -9.11 -8.11
C ASN A 112 -30.40 -9.07 -6.98
N SER A 113 -29.84 -10.22 -6.60
CA SER A 113 -28.74 -10.30 -5.64
C SER A 113 -27.40 -10.19 -6.38
N TYR A 114 -26.76 -9.04 -6.24
CA TYR A 114 -25.45 -8.77 -6.83
C TYR A 114 -24.38 -8.75 -5.74
N ASN A 115 -23.26 -9.43 -5.99
CA ASN A 115 -22.10 -9.35 -5.10
C ASN A 115 -21.34 -8.04 -5.34
N ILE A 116 -21.02 -7.30 -4.27
CA ILE A 116 -20.21 -6.08 -4.31
C ILE A 116 -18.82 -6.42 -3.72
N ASP A 117 -18.13 -7.41 -4.28
CA ASP A 117 -16.80 -7.83 -3.79
C ASP A 117 -15.64 -7.24 -4.61
N GLU A 118 -15.58 -5.91 -4.71
CA GLU A 118 -14.38 -5.24 -5.27
C GLU A 118 -13.09 -5.65 -4.54
N LYS A 119 -13.22 -6.01 -3.25
CA LYS A 119 -12.12 -6.56 -2.42
C LYS A 119 -11.76 -8.01 -2.73
N GLY A 120 -12.63 -8.78 -3.38
CA GLY A 120 -12.36 -10.15 -3.84
C GLY A 120 -11.41 -10.15 -5.04
N PHE A 121 -11.59 -9.22 -5.97
CA PHE A 121 -10.69 -9.02 -7.12
C PHE A 121 -9.23 -8.81 -6.68
N MET A 122 -9.01 -7.97 -5.68
CA MET A 122 -7.67 -7.68 -5.15
C MET A 122 -6.98 -8.89 -4.52
N MET A 123 -7.72 -9.93 -4.11
CA MET A 123 -7.14 -11.15 -3.52
C MET A 123 -6.33 -11.97 -4.50
N GLY A 124 -6.80 -12.08 -5.76
CA GLY A 124 -6.08 -12.80 -6.81
C GLY A 124 -4.87 -12.02 -7.33
N VAL A 125 -4.89 -10.70 -7.17
CA VAL A 125 -3.89 -9.78 -7.75
C VAL A 125 -2.78 -9.44 -6.75
N ILE A 126 -3.11 -9.21 -5.47
CA ILE A 126 -2.13 -8.80 -4.45
C ILE A 126 -1.40 -10.02 -3.90
N ARG A 127 -0.24 -10.31 -4.50
CA ARG A 127 0.71 -11.28 -3.98
C ARG A 127 1.54 -10.71 -2.82
N ARG A 128 2.15 -11.61 -2.04
CA ARG A 128 3.16 -11.26 -1.03
C ARG A 128 4.33 -10.55 -1.71
N ALA A 129 4.59 -9.31 -1.32
CA ALA A 129 5.64 -8.47 -1.85
C ALA A 129 6.17 -7.54 -0.75
N LYS A 130 7.44 -7.14 -0.88
CA LYS A 130 8.04 -6.12 -0.02
C LYS A 130 7.55 -4.75 -0.49
N ARG A 131 6.79 -4.06 0.35
CA ARG A 131 6.18 -2.76 0.06
C ARG A 131 6.78 -1.68 0.97
N LEU A 132 6.76 -0.44 0.48
CA LEU A 132 7.20 0.73 1.23
C LEU A 132 6.00 1.37 1.92
N PHE A 133 6.06 1.49 3.25
CA PHE A 133 4.99 2.03 4.10
C PHE A 133 5.46 3.32 4.76
N SER A 134 4.52 4.24 5.01
CA SER A 134 4.75 5.31 5.99
C SER A 134 4.80 4.74 7.41
N ARG A 135 5.70 5.28 8.24
CA ARG A 135 5.82 4.98 9.68
C ARG A 135 4.81 5.73 10.53
N ARG A 136 4.20 6.80 10.01
CA ARG A 136 3.26 7.67 10.73
C ARG A 136 1.85 7.04 10.84
N GLN A 137 1.77 5.73 11.06
CA GLN A 137 0.50 5.00 11.20
C GLN A 137 -0.05 5.09 12.62
#